data_AF-A0A0M3KIP8-F1
#
_entry.id   AF-A0A0M3KIP8-F1
#
_cell.length_a   1.000
_cell.length_b   1.000
_cell.length_c   1.000
_cell.angle_alpha   90.00
_cell.angle_beta   90.00
_cell.angle_gamma   90.00
#
_symmetry.space_group_name_H-M   'P 1'
#
loop_
_entity.id
_entity.type
_entity.pdbx_description
1 polymer ?
#
loop_
_entity_poly.entity_id
_entity_poly.type
_entity_poly.pdbx_seq_one_letter_code
_entity_poly.pdbx_strand_id
1 'polypeptide(L)'
;LNKLSSGFEDRGAQPLNGGSAAQSSALHVFDAFLGVVHDGDEGDYLQTQWDYMPPEHRNFIKWVRKRAIQLIPTIQQAAEYQKTIETLKHFRCEHIKVVTSYIVVPSSANKPGVGTGGTSFMKLLKKIRDDCLSH
;
A
#
# COMPACT_ATOMS: atom_id res chain seq x y z
N LEU A 1 -3.29 -27.74 -35.07
CA LEU A 1 -3.54 -26.31 -34.79
C LEU A 1 -4.66 -26.30 -33.75
N ASN A 2 -4.47 -26.12 -32.45
CA ASN A 2 -3.51 -25.34 -31.68
C ASN A 2 -3.09 -26.10 -30.42
N LYS A 3 -1.79 -26.10 -30.11
CA LYS A 3 -1.22 -26.60 -28.85
C LYS A 3 -1.60 -25.60 -27.74
N LEU A 4 -2.39 -26.04 -26.78
CA LEU A 4 -2.46 -25.42 -25.46
C LEU A 4 -1.07 -25.59 -24.82
N SER A 5 -0.51 -24.47 -24.36
CA SER A 5 0.77 -24.42 -23.63
C SER A 5 0.62 -25.11 -22.28
N SER A 6 0.79 -26.43 -22.25
CA SER A 6 1.00 -27.22 -21.03
C SER A 6 2.37 -26.86 -20.44
N GLY A 7 2.40 -26.14 -19.32
CA GLY A 7 3.68 -25.77 -18.72
C GLY A 7 3.66 -25.07 -17.36
N PHE A 8 2.54 -25.08 -16.60
CA PHE A 8 2.54 -24.52 -15.24
C PHE A 8 1.55 -25.18 -14.26
N GLU A 9 1.22 -26.45 -14.46
CA GLU A 9 0.34 -27.21 -13.54
C GLU A 9 1.16 -28.00 -12.52
N ASP A 10 2.00 -27.33 -11.73
CA ASP A 10 2.54 -27.91 -10.48
C ASP A 10 2.88 -26.83 -9.44
N ARG A 11 1.91 -25.99 -9.15
CA ARG A 11 1.87 -25.24 -7.88
C ARG A 11 0.43 -25.35 -7.40
N GLY A 12 0.20 -26.20 -6.41
CA GLY A 12 -1.12 -26.30 -5.75
C GLY A 12 -1.66 -24.92 -5.36
N ALA A 13 -2.96 -24.83 -5.04
CA ALA A 13 -3.68 -23.57 -4.80
C ALA A 13 -2.81 -22.52 -4.08
N GLN A 14 -2.28 -21.56 -4.83
CA GLN A 14 -1.49 -20.49 -4.25
C GLN A 14 -2.47 -19.50 -3.63
N PRO A 15 -2.32 -19.14 -2.35
CA PRO A 15 -3.11 -18.06 -1.75
C PRO A 15 -2.63 -16.74 -2.36
N LEU A 16 -3.09 -16.46 -3.58
CA LEU A 16 -2.91 -15.18 -4.22
C LEU A 16 -3.93 -14.22 -3.61
N ASN A 17 -3.43 -13.22 -2.91
CA ASN A 17 -4.29 -12.16 -2.38
C ASN A 17 -4.97 -11.44 -3.55
N GLY A 18 -6.26 -11.12 -3.39
CA GLY A 18 -6.97 -10.28 -4.35
C GLY A 18 -6.29 -8.92 -4.52
N GLY A 19 -6.47 -8.29 -5.69
CA GLY A 19 -5.86 -6.99 -5.97
C GLY A 19 -6.22 -5.93 -4.93
N SER A 20 -5.23 -5.21 -4.42
CA SER A 20 -5.40 -4.17 -3.40
C SER A 20 -4.57 -2.94 -3.74
N ALA A 21 -5.02 -1.77 -3.31
CA ALA A 21 -4.23 -0.53 -3.38
C ALA A 21 -2.86 -0.65 -2.69
N ALA A 22 -2.71 -1.61 -1.75
CA ALA A 22 -1.43 -1.96 -1.13
C ALA A 22 -0.37 -2.46 -2.14
N GLN A 23 -0.78 -2.89 -3.33
CA GLN A 23 0.10 -3.27 -4.45
C GLN A 23 0.46 -2.09 -5.37
N SER A 24 -0.04 -0.88 -5.10
CA SER A 24 0.25 0.32 -5.90
C SER A 24 1.70 0.77 -5.73
N SER A 25 2.54 0.51 -6.73
CA SER A 25 3.96 0.93 -6.70
C SER A 25 4.12 2.44 -6.52
N ALA A 26 3.18 3.26 -7.02
CA ALA A 26 3.25 4.71 -6.90
C ALA A 26 3.17 5.20 -5.45
N LEU A 27 2.27 4.62 -4.64
CA LEU A 27 2.15 5.00 -3.23
C LEU A 27 3.42 4.66 -2.44
N HIS A 28 4.01 3.49 -2.69
CA HIS A 28 5.29 3.10 -2.10
C HIS A 28 6.44 4.00 -2.53
N VAL A 29 6.43 4.52 -3.77
CA VAL A 29 7.43 5.51 -4.23
C VAL A 29 7.27 6.84 -3.49
N PHE A 30 6.03 7.32 -3.27
CA PHE A 30 5.81 8.55 -2.51
C PHE A 30 6.28 8.40 -1.06
N ASP A 31 5.98 7.26 -0.41
CA ASP A 31 6.48 6.97 0.94
C ASP A 31 8.01 6.93 0.97
N ALA A 32 8.62 6.26 0.00
CA ALA A 32 10.08 6.19 -0.13
C ALA A 32 10.72 7.55 -0.33
N PHE A 33 10.12 8.43 -1.15
CA PHE A 33 10.63 9.75 -1.44
C PHE A 33 10.48 10.70 -0.24
N LEU A 34 9.31 10.71 0.39
CA LEU A 34 9.00 11.60 1.51
C LEU A 34 9.54 11.08 2.86
N GLY A 35 10.11 9.87 2.89
CA GLY A 35 10.65 9.28 4.12
C GLY A 35 9.59 8.75 5.08
N VAL A 36 8.39 8.44 4.60
CA VAL A 36 7.35 7.78 5.39
C VAL A 36 7.74 6.32 5.63
N VAL A 37 7.68 5.90 6.89
CA VAL A 37 8.00 4.54 7.33
C VAL A 37 6.76 3.92 7.96
N HIS A 38 6.46 2.70 7.52
CA HIS A 38 5.39 1.88 8.08
C HIS A 38 6.02 0.75 8.88
N ASP A 39 5.73 0.70 10.18
CA ASP A 39 6.22 -0.30 11.12
C ASP A 39 5.10 -1.24 11.61
N GLY A 40 5.50 -2.28 12.34
CA GLY A 40 4.60 -3.30 12.87
C GLY A 40 4.01 -4.21 11.79
N ASP A 41 3.00 -4.98 12.20
CA ASP A 41 2.34 -5.99 11.36
C ASP A 41 1.82 -5.41 10.03
N GLU A 42 1.35 -4.16 10.06
CA GLU A 42 0.87 -3.44 8.87
C GLU A 42 2.00 -3.15 7.86
N GLY A 43 3.18 -2.75 8.35
CA GLY A 43 4.37 -2.54 7.52
C GLY A 43 4.88 -3.83 6.90
N ASP A 44 4.96 -4.90 7.70
CA ASP A 44 5.34 -6.24 7.24
C ASP A 44 4.37 -6.73 6.16
N TYR A 45 3.06 -6.58 6.40
CA TYR A 45 2.04 -6.89 5.40
C TYR A 45 2.25 -6.10 4.10
N LEU A 46 2.49 -4.78 4.17
CA LEU A 46 2.76 -3.96 2.99
C LEU A 46 3.97 -4.45 2.21
N GLN A 47 5.02 -4.92 2.90
CA GLN A 47 6.20 -5.47 2.26
C GLN A 47 5.89 -6.78 1.52
N THR A 48 5.04 -7.66 2.07
CA THR A 48 4.60 -8.87 1.34
C THR A 48 3.86 -8.54 0.04
N GLN A 49 3.22 -7.37 -0.06
CA GLN A 49 2.53 -6.95 -1.28
C GLN A 49 3.50 -6.64 -2.43
N TRP A 50 4.78 -6.43 -2.14
CA TRP A 50 5.78 -6.19 -3.16
C TRP A 50 6.00 -7.43 -4.03
N ASP A 51 5.71 -8.64 -3.54
CA ASP A 51 5.82 -9.88 -4.33
C ASP A 51 4.95 -9.85 -5.59
N TYR A 52 3.87 -9.07 -5.56
CA TYR A 52 2.94 -8.85 -6.66
C TYR A 52 3.35 -7.72 -7.62
N MET A 53 4.44 -7.01 -7.34
CA MET A 53 4.96 -5.94 -8.22
C MET A 53 6.04 -6.46 -9.17
N PRO A 54 6.18 -5.88 -10.38
CA PRO A 54 7.33 -6.12 -11.24
C PRO A 54 8.66 -5.89 -10.49
N PRO A 55 9.70 -6.72 -10.70
CA PRO A 55 11.01 -6.55 -10.07
C PRO A 55 11.58 -5.13 -10.21
N GLU A 56 11.38 -4.50 -11.37
CA GLU A 56 11.83 -3.16 -11.69
C GLU A 56 11.20 -2.11 -10.77
N HIS A 57 9.91 -2.26 -10.46
CA HIS A 57 9.19 -1.36 -9.56
C HIS A 57 9.71 -1.49 -8.12
N ARG A 58 9.91 -2.73 -7.64
CA ARG A 58 10.50 -2.98 -6.31
C ARG A 58 11.88 -2.36 -6.19
N ASN A 59 12.71 -2.53 -7.23
CA ASN A 59 14.06 -1.98 -7.27
C ASN A 59 14.04 -0.45 -7.29
N PHE A 60 13.11 0.15 -8.03
CA PHE A 60 12.94 1.59 -8.06
C PHE A 60 12.54 2.16 -6.69
N ILE A 61 11.60 1.54 -5.97
CA ILE A 61 11.21 1.98 -4.63
C ILE A 61 12.42 1.95 -3.67
N LYS A 62 13.20 0.86 -3.66
CA LYS A 62 14.42 0.74 -2.85
C LYS A 62 15.45 1.81 -3.22
N TRP A 63 15.62 2.05 -4.52
CA TRP A 63 16.55 3.06 -5.02
C TRP A 63 16.14 4.47 -4.58
N VAL A 64 14.87 4.83 -4.73
CA VAL A 64 14.33 6.14 -4.29
C VAL A 64 14.57 6.34 -2.79
N ARG A 65 14.23 5.36 -1.95
CA ARG A 65 14.41 5.46 -0.50
C ARG A 65 15.87 5.74 -0.12
N LYS A 66 16.82 5.05 -0.74
CA LYS A 66 18.25 5.28 -0.52
C LYS A 66 18.70 6.63 -1.07
N ARG A 67 18.24 6.99 -2.27
CA ARG A 67 18.77 8.14 -3.00
C ARG A 67 18.20 9.47 -2.51
N ALA A 68 16.94 9.51 -2.09
CA ALA A 68 16.32 10.70 -1.49
C ALA A 68 17.13 11.18 -0.27
N ILE A 69 17.46 10.27 0.64
CA ILE A 69 18.29 10.57 1.83
C ILE A 69 19.68 11.06 1.44
N GLN A 70 20.30 10.46 0.41
CA GLN A 70 21.66 10.81 -0.01
C GLN A 70 21.75 12.13 -0.79
N LEU A 71 20.77 12.42 -1.65
CA LEU A 71 20.77 13.59 -2.51
C LEU A 71 20.13 14.81 -1.86
N ILE A 72 19.12 14.58 -1.03
CA ILE A 72 18.29 15.62 -0.42
C ILE A 72 18.13 15.30 1.07
N PRO A 73 19.24 15.32 1.85
CA PRO A 73 19.20 14.98 3.28
C PRO A 73 18.29 15.92 4.08
N THR A 74 17.99 17.11 3.54
CA THR A 74 17.11 18.13 4.12
C THR A 74 15.73 18.15 3.47
N ILE A 75 15.28 17.07 2.80
CA ILE A 75 13.97 17.05 2.12
C ILE A 75 12.81 17.43 3.06
N GLN A 76 12.91 17.03 4.32
CA GLN A 76 11.92 17.35 5.36
C GLN A 76 11.90 18.84 5.73
N GLN A 77 12.95 19.58 5.41
CA GLN A 77 13.06 21.04 5.63
C GLN A 77 12.64 21.85 4.41
N ALA A 78 12.28 21.20 3.29
CA ALA A 78 11.81 21.90 2.11
C ALA A 78 10.49 22.65 2.41
N ALA A 79 10.35 23.86 1.87
CA ALA A 79 9.21 24.74 2.14
C ALA A 79 7.84 24.06 1.89
N GLU A 80 7.77 23.18 0.89
CA GLU A 80 6.54 22.49 0.49
C GLU A 80 6.40 21.07 1.09
N TYR A 81 7.35 20.63 1.92
CA TYR A 81 7.35 19.26 2.45
C TYR A 81 6.09 18.97 3.26
N GLN A 82 5.77 19.85 4.21
CA GLN A 82 4.60 19.71 5.08
C GLN A 82 3.31 19.61 4.26
N LYS A 83 3.12 20.53 3.31
CA LYS A 83 1.96 20.53 2.41
C LYS A 83 1.86 19.26 1.57
N THR A 84 3.00 18.71 1.14
CA THR A 84 3.06 17.47 0.37
C THR A 84 2.66 16.26 1.22
N ILE A 85 3.17 16.15 2.45
CA ILE A 85 2.78 15.10 3.41
C ILE A 85 1.29 15.20 3.75
N GLU A 86 0.77 16.41 3.99
CA GLU A 86 -0.65 16.64 4.26
C GLU A 86 -1.54 16.24 3.07
N THR A 87 -1.09 16.54 1.84
CA THR A 87 -1.80 16.14 0.62
C THR A 87 -1.84 14.62 0.47
N LEU A 88 -0.73 13.92 0.76
CA LEU A 88 -0.69 12.46 0.76
C LEU A 88 -1.62 11.86 1.83
N LYS A 89 -1.63 12.44 3.03
CA LYS A 89 -2.55 12.06 4.11
C LYS A 89 -4.00 12.28 3.71
N HIS A 90 -4.32 13.42 3.09
CA HIS A 90 -5.66 13.73 2.60
C HIS A 90 -6.12 12.73 1.54
N PHE A 91 -5.26 12.39 0.58
CA PHE A 91 -5.54 11.33 -0.39
C PHE A 91 -5.90 10.01 0.30
N ARG A 92 -5.14 9.61 1.34
CA ARG A 92 -5.42 8.39 2.13
C ARG A 92 -6.74 8.48 2.88
N CYS A 93 -7.13 9.65 3.38
CA CYS A 93 -8.45 9.89 3.97
C CYS A 93 -9.57 9.66 2.94
N GLU A 94 -9.46 10.22 1.74
CA GLU A 94 -10.45 10.04 0.69
C GLU A 94 -10.52 8.57 0.24
N HIS A 95 -9.38 7.89 0.12
CA HIS A 95 -9.36 6.47 -0.17
C HIS A 95 -10.09 5.63 0.90
N ILE A 96 -9.92 5.94 2.20
CA ILE A 96 -10.67 5.29 3.28
C ILE A 96 -12.18 5.51 3.13
N LYS A 97 -12.62 6.72 2.75
CA LYS A 97 -14.04 7.01 2.50
C LYS A 97 -14.58 6.16 1.36
N VAL A 98 -13.86 6.08 0.24
CA VAL A 98 -14.22 5.22 -0.90
C VAL A 98 -14.36 3.77 -0.45
N VAL A 99 -13.34 3.23 0.22
CA VAL A 99 -13.38 1.84 0.69
C VAL A 99 -14.54 1.61 1.68
N THR A 100 -14.84 2.58 2.54
CA THR A 100 -15.96 2.49 3.48
C THR A 100 -17.29 2.42 2.73
N SER A 101 -17.52 3.31 1.77
CA SER A 101 -18.76 3.40 1.01
C SER A 101 -19.00 2.19 0.10
N TYR A 102 -17.94 1.65 -0.52
CA TYR A 102 -18.07 0.60 -1.53
C TYR A 102 -17.81 -0.82 -1.01
N ILE A 103 -17.11 -0.96 0.12
CA ILE A 103 -16.77 -2.29 0.68
C ILE A 103 -17.40 -2.48 2.05
N VAL A 104 -17.11 -1.59 3.01
CA VAL A 104 -17.52 -1.80 4.42
C VAL A 104 -19.04 -1.75 4.59
N VAL A 105 -19.68 -0.68 4.10
CA VAL A 105 -21.12 -0.48 4.24
C VAL A 105 -21.91 -1.60 3.53
N PRO A 106 -21.65 -1.93 2.24
CA PRO A 106 -22.36 -3.02 1.57
C PRO A 106 -22.12 -4.39 2.21
N SER A 107 -20.90 -4.66 2.70
CA SER A 107 -20.58 -5.94 3.36
C SER A 107 -21.32 -6.09 4.70
N SER A 108 -21.53 -5.00 5.42
CA SER A 108 -22.22 -4.99 6.71
C SER A 108 -23.73 -5.20 6.57
N ALA A 109 -24.31 -4.69 5.47
CA ALA A 109 -25.72 -4.91 5.14
C ALA A 109 -26.04 -6.36 4.74
N ASN A 110 -25.10 -7.05 4.08
CA ASN A 110 -25.31 -8.41 3.57
C ASN A 110 -24.95 -9.53 4.57
N LYS A 111 -24.21 -9.24 5.65
CA LYS A 111 -23.86 -10.21 6.70
C LYS A 111 -23.78 -9.55 8.08
N PRO A 112 -24.92 -9.33 8.77
CA PRO A 112 -24.91 -8.86 10.16
C PRO A 112 -24.39 -10.00 11.06
N GLY A 113 -23.08 -10.11 11.25
CA GLY A 113 -22.49 -11.05 12.22
C GLY A 113 -21.16 -11.73 11.86
N VAL A 114 -20.66 -11.65 10.62
CA VAL A 114 -19.34 -12.21 10.26
C VAL A 114 -18.36 -11.07 10.00
N GLY A 115 -17.84 -10.50 11.08
CA GLY A 115 -16.90 -9.39 11.03
C GLY A 115 -15.50 -9.82 11.41
N THR A 116 -14.62 -10.04 10.43
CA THR A 116 -13.17 -10.08 10.66
C THR A 116 -12.35 -9.55 9.47
N GLY A 117 -12.80 -9.80 8.23
CA GLY A 117 -12.11 -9.30 7.03
C GLY A 117 -12.09 -7.77 6.94
N GLY A 118 -13.20 -7.11 7.29
CA GLY A 118 -13.36 -5.65 7.22
C GLY A 118 -12.51 -4.87 8.22
N THR A 119 -12.42 -5.38 9.45
CA THR A 119 -11.77 -4.70 10.57
C THR A 119 -10.24 -4.70 10.41
N SER A 120 -9.67 -5.80 9.91
CA SER A 120 -8.22 -5.93 9.69
C SER A 120 -7.71 -4.98 8.60
N PHE A 121 -8.43 -4.86 7.47
CA PHE A 121 -7.99 -3.95 6.41
C PHE A 121 -8.23 -2.48 6.79
N MET A 122 -9.30 -2.16 7.53
CA MET A 122 -9.53 -0.79 7.98
C MET A 122 -8.47 -0.34 9.00
N LYS A 123 -7.95 -1.26 9.83
CA LYS A 123 -6.79 -1.01 10.69
C LYS A 123 -5.56 -0.64 9.86
N LEU A 124 -5.26 -1.45 8.84
CA LEU A 124 -4.16 -1.21 7.90
C LEU A 124 -4.27 0.17 7.23
N LEU A 125 -5.42 0.51 6.64
CA LEU A 125 -5.61 1.78 5.94
C LEU A 125 -5.45 2.99 6.87
N LYS A 126 -5.97 2.90 8.10
CA LYS A 126 -5.83 3.96 9.11
C LYS A 126 -4.38 4.12 9.55
N LYS A 127 -3.66 3.02 9.81
CA LYS A 127 -2.24 3.04 10.17
C LYS A 127 -1.40 3.72 9.08
N ILE A 128 -1.56 3.32 7.82
CA ILE A 128 -0.85 3.92 6.68
C ILE A 128 -1.13 5.43 6.56
N ARG A 129 -2.38 5.87 6.78
CA ARG A 129 -2.73 7.29 6.83
C ARG A 129 -2.05 8.00 8.01
N ASP A 130 -2.04 7.38 9.17
CA ASP A 130 -1.53 8.01 10.40
C ASP A 130 0.00 8.09 10.41
N ASP A 131 0.69 7.19 9.72
CA ASP A 131 2.14 7.23 9.50
C ASP A 131 2.61 8.40 8.63
N CYS A 132 1.70 9.08 7.93
CA CYS A 132 1.93 10.42 7.40
C CYS A 132 1.97 11.45 8.55
N LEU A 133 2.92 11.31 9.47
CA LEU A 133 3.15 12.29 10.52
C LEU A 133 3.99 13.43 9.98
N SER A 134 3.53 14.65 10.26
CA SER A 134 4.36 15.84 10.26
C SER A 134 5.33 15.74 11.44
N HIS A 135 6.61 15.56 11.15
CA HIS A 135 7.67 15.74 12.15
C HIS A 135 7.85 17.22 12.46
#